data_AF-Q2JRI1-F1
#
_entry.id   AF-Q2JRI1-F1
#
_cell.length_a   1.000
_cell.length_b   1.000
_cell.length_c   1.000
_cell.angle_alpha   90.00
_cell.angle_beta   90.00
_cell.angle_gamma   90.00
#
_symmetry.space_group_name_H-M   'P 1'
#
loop_
_entity.id
_entity.type
_entity.pdbx_description
1 polymer ?
#
loop_
_entity_poly.entity_id
_entity_poly.type
_entity_poly.pdbx_seq_one_letter_code
_entity_poly.pdbx_strand_id
1 'polypeptide(L)'
;MPPRWPRKPSRRDPEFRKLDDRYTYAAHLAVFLCSASGLVFFQQLYRADWPWLLPLLGGWGLGLGIHSFWIFFVARYPADPDLVELPPEANEDSAEAG
;
A
#
# COMPACT_ATOMS: atom_id res chain seq x y z
N MET A 1 -23.55 4.90 -9.13
CA MET A 1 -23.82 5.39 -7.76
C MET A 1 -22.55 5.20 -6.95
N PRO A 2 -22.06 6.20 -6.19
CA PRO A 2 -20.92 5.98 -5.31
C PRO A 2 -21.32 4.91 -4.27
N PRO A 3 -20.51 3.85 -4.07
CA PRO A 3 -20.79 2.83 -3.08
C PRO A 3 -20.92 3.48 -1.70
N ARG A 4 -22.03 3.16 -1.01
CA ARG A 4 -22.36 3.69 0.32
C ARG A 4 -22.08 2.62 1.35
N TRP A 5 -21.36 2.98 2.41
CA TRP A 5 -21.11 2.05 3.50
C TRP A 5 -22.38 1.92 4.36
N PRO A 6 -22.85 0.69 4.66
CA PRO A 6 -24.03 0.48 5.50
C PRO A 6 -23.77 0.79 6.99
N ARG A 7 -22.51 0.80 7.42
CA ARG A 7 -22.06 1.17 8.78
C ARG A 7 -20.74 1.94 8.71
N LYS A 8 -20.33 2.60 9.80
CA LYS A 8 -19.01 3.23 9.89
C LYS A 8 -17.92 2.16 9.60
N PRO A 9 -17.05 2.37 8.59
CA PRO A 9 -15.98 1.44 8.29
C PRO A 9 -15.00 1.34 9.46
N SER A 10 -14.49 0.14 9.71
CA SER A 10 -13.44 -0.13 10.68
C SER A 10 -12.19 -0.66 9.98
N ARG A 11 -11.01 -0.52 10.59
CA ARG A 11 -9.77 -1.12 10.04
C ARG A 11 -9.78 -2.64 9.93
N ARG A 12 -10.77 -3.33 10.51
CA ARG A 12 -10.96 -4.77 10.33
C ARG A 12 -11.59 -5.09 8.98
N ASP A 13 -12.26 -4.12 8.35
CA ASP A 13 -12.94 -4.34 7.08
C ASP A 13 -11.90 -4.38 5.93
N PRO A 14 -11.83 -5.47 5.14
CA PRO A 14 -10.81 -5.64 4.09
C PRO A 14 -10.90 -4.56 3.00
N GLU A 15 -12.11 -4.22 2.57
CA GLU A 15 -12.34 -3.18 1.56
C GLU A 15 -11.92 -1.80 2.05
N PHE A 16 -12.06 -1.53 3.36
CA PHE A 16 -11.60 -0.28 3.95
C PHE A 16 -10.07 -0.22 4.01
N ARG A 17 -9.39 -1.31 4.39
CA ARG A 17 -7.91 -1.38 4.39
C ARG A 17 -7.33 -1.17 2.99
N LYS A 18 -7.89 -1.85 2.00
CA LYS A 18 -7.47 -1.71 0.59
C LYS A 18 -7.59 -0.27 0.09
N LEU A 19 -8.65 0.42 0.48
CA LEU A 19 -8.88 1.81 0.12
C LEU A 19 -7.89 2.75 0.85
N ASP A 20 -7.72 2.55 2.15
CA ASP A 20 -6.79 3.31 3.02
C ASP A 20 -5.34 3.24 2.51
N ASP A 21 -4.88 2.04 2.13
CA ASP A 21 -3.54 1.82 1.58
C ASP A 21 -3.33 2.57 0.26
N ARG A 22 -4.32 2.53 -0.63
CA ARG A 22 -4.27 3.24 -1.93
C ARG A 22 -4.26 4.75 -1.77
N TYR A 23 -5.06 5.28 -0.85
CA TYR A 23 -5.06 6.71 -0.55
C TYR A 23 -3.74 7.15 0.08
N THR A 24 -3.20 6.35 1.00
CA THR A 24 -1.89 6.60 1.62
C THR A 24 -0.80 6.64 0.55
N TYR A 25 -0.81 5.69 -0.39
CA TYR A 25 0.11 5.70 -1.53
C TYR A 25 -0.08 6.95 -2.41
N ALA A 26 -1.32 7.31 -2.76
CA ALA A 26 -1.61 8.48 -3.57
C ALA A 26 -1.10 9.78 -2.92
N ALA A 27 -1.21 9.90 -1.59
CA ALA A 27 -0.67 11.04 -0.85
C ALA A 27 0.87 11.10 -0.93
N HIS A 28 1.56 9.97 -0.75
CA HIS A 28 3.01 9.92 -0.92
C HIS A 28 3.45 10.26 -2.34
N LEU A 29 2.73 9.74 -3.34
CA LEU A 29 2.98 10.05 -4.75
C LEU A 29 2.79 11.55 -5.02
N ALA A 30 1.75 12.17 -4.48
CA ALA A 30 1.50 13.61 -4.64
C ALA A 30 2.61 14.46 -4.02
N VAL A 31 3.08 14.12 -2.81
CA VAL A 31 4.20 14.80 -2.15
C VAL A 31 5.47 14.68 -2.97
N PHE A 32 5.75 13.47 -3.48
CA PHE A 32 6.90 13.24 -4.34
C PHE A 32 6.82 14.07 -5.63
N LEU A 33 5.69 14.04 -6.35
CA LEU A 33 5.53 14.79 -7.59
C LEU A 33 5.63 16.31 -7.37
N CYS A 34 5.02 16.82 -6.29
CA CYS A 34 5.11 18.23 -5.92
C CYS A 34 6.57 18.64 -5.63
N SER A 35 7.28 17.84 -4.83
CA SER A 35 8.68 18.11 -4.48
C SER A 35 9.60 17.97 -5.70
N ALA A 36 9.49 16.87 -6.44
CA ALA A 36 10.31 16.59 -7.60
C ALA A 36 10.14 17.64 -8.69
N SER A 37 8.91 18.03 -9.02
CA SER A 37 8.64 19.08 -9.99
C SER A 37 9.19 20.44 -9.53
N GLY A 38 9.04 20.79 -8.25
CA GLY A 38 9.61 22.01 -7.69
C GLY A 38 11.14 22.03 -7.78
N LEU A 39 11.81 20.97 -7.34
CA LEU A 39 13.27 20.89 -7.36
C LEU A 39 13.82 20.95 -8.80
N VAL A 40 13.23 20.20 -9.72
CA VAL A 40 13.62 20.22 -11.15
C VAL A 40 13.36 21.60 -11.76
N PHE A 41 12.25 22.25 -11.44
CA PHE A 41 11.98 23.61 -11.91
C PHE A 41 13.08 24.60 -11.48
N PHE A 42 13.47 24.61 -10.21
CA PHE A 42 14.55 25.48 -9.72
C PHE A 42 15.92 25.11 -10.28
N GLN A 43 16.19 23.81 -10.47
CA GLN A 43 17.40 23.35 -11.13
C GLN A 43 17.53 23.98 -12.53
N GLN A 44 16.45 23.96 -13.31
CA GLN A 44 16.41 24.56 -14.65
C GLN A 44 16.49 26.09 -14.60
N LEU A 45 15.81 26.72 -13.65
CA LEU A 45 15.81 28.18 -13.49
C LEU A 45 17.22 28.72 -13.22
N TYR A 46 17.97 28.06 -12.34
CA TYR A 46 19.33 28.47 -11.97
C TYR A 46 20.43 27.84 -12.83
N ARG A 47 20.09 26.94 -13.76
CA ARG A 47 21.06 26.09 -14.49
C ARG A 47 22.06 25.44 -13.54
N ALA A 48 21.55 24.91 -12.43
CA ALA A 48 22.36 24.35 -11.38
C ALA A 48 22.64 22.86 -11.62
N ASP A 49 23.90 22.47 -11.56
CA ASP A 49 24.30 21.06 -11.65
C ASP A 49 24.39 20.46 -10.24
N TRP A 50 23.25 20.01 -9.72
CA TRP A 50 23.19 19.34 -8.42
C TRP A 50 23.37 17.82 -8.57
N PRO A 51 24.57 17.27 -8.29
CA PRO A 51 24.85 15.85 -8.48
C PRO A 51 24.03 14.95 -7.53
N TRP A 52 23.54 15.50 -6.43
CA TRP A 52 22.73 14.79 -5.43
C TRP A 52 21.24 14.72 -5.80
N LEU A 53 20.76 15.54 -6.74
CA LEU A 53 19.34 15.61 -7.06
C LEU A 53 18.84 14.32 -7.71
N LEU A 54 19.58 13.82 -8.70
CA LEU A 54 19.23 12.62 -9.42
C LEU A 54 19.18 11.37 -8.52
N PRO A 55 20.18 11.07 -7.67
CA PRO A 55 20.09 9.94 -6.74
C PRO A 55 19.02 10.14 -5.66
N LEU A 56 18.75 11.37 -5.21
CA LEU A 56 17.66 11.64 -4.27
C LEU A 56 16.29 11.29 -4.86
N LEU A 57 15.98 11.83 -6.04
CA LEU A 57 14.72 11.54 -6.74
C LEU A 57 14.62 10.08 -7.16
N GLY A 58 15.74 9.48 -7.59
CA GLY A 58 15.82 8.06 -7.94
C GLY A 58 15.54 7.15 -6.73
N GLY A 59 16.18 7.41 -5.59
CA GLY A 59 15.97 6.63 -4.37
C GLY A 59 14.55 6.78 -3.81
N TRP A 60 14.02 8.00 -3.78
CA TRP A 60 12.65 8.24 -3.33
C TRP A 60 11.60 7.63 -4.28
N GLY A 61 11.81 7.79 -5.60
CA GLY A 61 10.99 7.18 -6.64
C GLY A 61 11.03 5.65 -6.57
N LEU A 62 12.19 5.05 -6.29
CA LEU A 62 12.32 3.61 -6.07
C LEU A 62 11.52 3.15 -4.84
N GLY A 63 11.58 3.90 -3.73
CA GLY A 63 10.77 3.63 -2.55
C GLY A 63 9.27 3.65 -2.85
N LEU A 64 8.80 4.62 -3.64
CA LEU A 64 7.42 4.65 -4.15
C LEU A 64 7.09 3.48 -5.07
N GLY A 65 8.04 3.07 -5.93
CA GLY A 65 7.91 1.90 -6.78
C GLY A 65 7.72 0.61 -5.97
N ILE A 66 8.52 0.42 -4.92
CA ILE A 66 8.38 -0.72 -4.00
C ILE A 66 7.03 -0.65 -3.27
N HIS A 67 6.63 0.54 -2.79
CA HIS A 67 5.37 0.71 -2.07
C HIS A 67 4.14 0.42 -2.97
N SER A 68 4.16 0.92 -4.21
CA SER A 68 3.11 0.60 -5.20
C SER A 68 3.07 -0.89 -5.52
N PHE A 69 4.22 -1.50 -5.78
CA PHE A 69 4.30 -2.94 -6.03
C PHE A 69 3.68 -3.75 -4.88
N TRP A 70 3.99 -3.39 -3.63
CA TRP A 70 3.44 -4.05 -2.46
C TRP A 70 1.90 -3.97 -2.40
N ILE A 71 1.32 -2.78 -2.59
CA ILE A 71 -0.15 -2.58 -2.50
C ILE A 71 -0.90 -3.26 -3.65
N PHE A 72 -0.34 -3.25 -4.86
CA PHE A 72 -1.03 -3.78 -6.04
C PHE A 72 -0.85 -5.28 -6.25
N PHE A 73 0.30 -5.84 -5.86
CA PHE A 73 0.63 -7.25 -6.17
C PHE A 73 0.69 -8.16 -4.94
N VAL A 74 1.11 -7.64 -3.78
CA VAL A 74 1.37 -8.47 -2.59
C VAL A 74 0.21 -8.42 -1.59
N ALA A 75 -0.39 -7.25 -1.40
CA ALA A 75 -1.40 -7.05 -0.38
C ALA A 75 -2.65 -7.91 -0.63
N ARG A 76 -2.84 -8.93 0.23
CA ARG A 76 -4.06 -9.74 0.29
C ARG A 76 -4.95 -9.18 1.40
N TYR A 77 -6.22 -8.98 1.07
CA TYR A 77 -7.24 -8.48 2.00
C TYR A 77 -8.29 -9.58 2.23
N PRO A 78 -7.99 -10.65 2.97
CA PRO A 78 -8.97 -11.70 3.24
C PRO A 78 -10.14 -11.10 4.02
N ALA A 79 -11.36 -11.46 3.60
CA ALA A 79 -12.61 -11.06 4.24
C ALA A 79 -13.03 -12.00 5.37
N ASP A 80 -12.36 -13.15 5.46
CA ASP A 80 -12.79 -14.27 6.27
C ASP A 80 -11.93 -14.38 7.55
N PRO A 81 -12.53 -14.28 8.75
CA PRO A 81 -11.84 -14.56 10.01
C PRO A 81 -11.44 -16.05 10.14
N ASP A 82 -12.04 -16.96 9.39
CA ASP A 82 -11.85 -18.41 9.54
C ASP A 82 -10.63 -18.95 8.80
N LEU A 83 -9.99 -18.16 7.92
CA LEU A 83 -8.73 -18.57 7.26
C LEU A 83 -7.50 -18.55 8.19
N VAL A 84 -7.71 -18.27 9.48
CA VAL A 84 -6.68 -18.31 10.53
C VAL A 84 -6.81 -19.56 11.43
N GLU A 85 -7.85 -20.38 11.28
CA GLU A 85 -8.13 -21.60 12.08
C GLU A 85 -8.35 -22.79 11.11
N LEU A 86 -7.65 -23.92 11.10
CA LEU A 86 -6.74 -24.60 12.04
C LEU A 86 -5.70 -25.47 11.28
N PRO A 87 -4.59 -25.87 11.92
CA PRO A 87 -3.72 -26.96 11.44
C PRO A 87 -4.49 -28.29 11.27
N PRO A 88 -3.99 -29.21 10.41
CA PRO A 88 -4.69 -30.45 10.00
C PRO A 88 -5.06 -31.42 11.13
N GLU A 89 -4.54 -31.22 12.34
CA GLU A 89 -4.68 -32.12 13.49
C GLU A 89 -6.10 -32.19 14.08
N ALA A 90 -7.03 -31.30 13.69
CA ALA A 90 -8.39 -31.28 14.23
C ALA A 90 -9.32 -32.38 13.64
N ASN A 91 -8.85 -33.16 12.66
CA ASN A 91 -9.62 -34.22 12.02
C ASN A 91 -9.46 -35.59 12.71
N GLU A 92 -8.29 -35.88 13.30
CA GLU A 92 -7.95 -37.26 13.70
C GLU A 92 -8.55 -37.69 15.04
N ASP A 93 -8.81 -36.76 15.97
CA ASP A 93 -9.34 -37.10 17.31
C ASP A 93 -10.84 -37.44 17.33
N SER A 94 -11.56 -37.16 16.23
CA SER A 94 -13.00 -37.44 16.11
C SER A 94 -13.31 -38.80 15.47
N ALA A 95 -12.32 -39.49 14.91
CA ALA A 95 -12.51 -40.75 14.20
C ALA A 95 -12.32 -42.02 15.07
N GLU A 96 -11.67 -41.91 16.23
CA GLU A 96 -11.35 -43.05 17.11
C GLU A 96 -12.35 -43.22 18.29
N ALA A 97 -13.39 -42.39 18.38
CA ALA A 97 -14.40 -42.42 19.45
C ALA A 97 -15.78 -42.94 18.99
N GLY A 98 -15.82 -43.83 17.99
CA GLY A 98 -17.04 -44.44 17.44
C GLY A 98 -17.06 -45.96 17.57
#